data_AF-A0A8S2F5R4-F1
#
_entry.id   AF-A0A8S2F5R4-F1
#
_cell.length_a   1.000
_cell.length_b   1.000
_cell.length_c   1.000
_cell.angle_alpha   90.00
_cell.angle_beta   90.00
_cell.angle_gamma   90.00
#
_symmetry.space_group_name_H-M   'P 1'
#
loop_
_entity.id
_entity.type
_entity.pdbx_description
1 polymer ?
#
loop_
_entity_poly.entity_id
_entity_poly.type
_entity_poly.pdbx_seq_one_letter_code
_entity_poly.pdbx_strand_id
1 'polypeptide(L)'
;MYTSVGIGGLSMLVPLYVSEITTKEIRGRILSLQNLALSIGMATGIWIVYGTSLNLSGLTMSWRLPLSLKLVPVLCLVFSTFFFFPFSPRWLLGKNRDQEAMHVLKKLRRTTNDDDVWKEYDEIKQELLFEQEQSIHSYAQLFRYPLRRRLILGIFIQLFQQFTGINSILYYAPAIFKQAGLNSQTSSLLATGINGVVNILATIPVILLIDRLGRRFITISGALLMGIAMITIGVLMSVYGIHEIDSSTNANTLTITSDPAKYTIIALVYVFVAAYAYSWGPCG
;
A
#
# COMPACT_ATOMS: atom_id res chain seq x y z
N MET A 1 -12.88 2.13 -14.95
CA MET A 1 -13.92 2.63 -14.04
C MET A 1 -14.34 1.57 -13.02
N TYR A 2 -14.86 0.40 -13.44
CA TYR A 2 -15.26 -0.67 -12.50
C TYR A 2 -14.14 -1.20 -11.60
N THR A 3 -12.94 -1.38 -12.15
CA THR A 3 -11.76 -1.81 -11.37
C THR A 3 -11.39 -0.81 -10.27
N SER A 4 -11.46 0.49 -10.56
CA SER A 4 -11.14 1.55 -9.61
C SER A 4 -12.14 1.62 -8.46
N VAL A 5 -13.44 1.46 -8.74
CA VAL A 5 -14.49 1.40 -7.70
C VAL A 5 -14.28 0.19 -6.80
N GLY A 6 -13.97 -0.98 -7.38
CA GLY A 6 -13.69 -2.19 -6.62
C GLY A 6 -12.45 -2.05 -5.72
N ILE A 7 -11.35 -1.49 -6.25
CA ILE A 7 -10.13 -1.25 -5.47
C ILE A 7 -10.40 -0.24 -4.34
N GLY A 8 -11.16 0.83 -4.62
CA GLY A 8 -11.55 1.80 -3.59
C GLY A 8 -12.34 1.17 -2.46
N GLY A 9 -13.37 0.37 -2.79
CA GLY A 9 -14.15 -0.37 -1.80
C GLY A 9 -13.29 -1.33 -0.97
N LEU A 10 -12.44 -2.13 -1.63
CA LEU A 10 -11.54 -3.06 -0.94
C LEU A 10 -10.52 -2.33 -0.04
N SER A 11 -9.99 -1.19 -0.47
CA SER A 11 -9.03 -0.40 0.30
C SER A 11 -9.61 0.15 1.60
N MET A 12 -10.93 0.34 1.68
CA MET A 12 -11.64 0.74 2.90
C MET A 12 -12.09 -0.46 3.73
N LEU A 13 -12.65 -1.49 3.09
CA LEU A 13 -13.27 -2.62 3.78
C LEU A 13 -12.25 -3.57 4.40
N VAL A 14 -11.14 -3.84 3.72
CA VAL A 14 -10.12 -4.78 4.22
C VAL A 14 -9.48 -4.29 5.53
N PRO A 15 -8.94 -3.06 5.65
CA PRO A 15 -8.33 -2.62 6.90
C PRO A 15 -9.38 -2.46 8.01
N LEU A 16 -10.61 -2.08 7.68
CA LEU A 16 -11.72 -2.03 8.64
C LEU A 16 -12.00 -3.42 9.21
N TYR A 17 -12.25 -4.40 8.36
CA TYR A 17 -12.50 -5.79 8.77
C TYR A 17 -11.35 -6.35 9.60
N VAL A 18 -10.11 -6.15 9.16
CA VAL A 18 -8.90 -6.53 9.90
C VAL A 18 -8.87 -5.86 11.27
N SER A 19 -9.17 -4.57 11.37
CA SER A 19 -9.16 -3.84 12.65
C SER A 19 -10.21 -4.33 13.65
N GLU A 20 -11.35 -4.83 13.15
CA GLU A 20 -12.47 -5.34 13.96
C GLU A 20 -12.23 -6.76 14.48
N ILE A 21 -11.54 -7.61 13.72
CA ILE A 21 -11.20 -8.97 14.16
C ILE A 21 -9.92 -9.02 15.03
N THR A 22 -9.09 -7.98 14.95
CA THR A 22 -7.75 -8.00 15.57
C THR A 22 -7.74 -7.37 16.96
N THR A 23 -7.11 -8.06 17.91
CA THR A 23 -6.84 -7.55 19.27
C THR A 23 -5.98 -6.29 19.23
N LYS A 24 -6.16 -5.38 20.20
CA LYS A 24 -5.50 -4.06 20.26
C LYS A 24 -3.96 -4.16 20.15
N GLU A 25 -3.36 -5.22 20.68
CA GLU A 25 -1.91 -5.45 20.75
C GLU A 25 -1.26 -5.80 19.40
N ILE A 26 -1.92 -6.65 18.59
CA ILE A 26 -1.36 -7.14 17.32
C ILE A 26 -1.90 -6.41 16.08
N ARG A 27 -2.80 -5.44 16.28
CA ARG A 27 -3.44 -4.67 15.21
C ARG A 27 -2.43 -3.98 14.28
N GLY A 28 -1.34 -3.43 14.82
CA GLY A 28 -0.28 -2.83 14.03
C GLY A 28 0.38 -3.83 13.09
N ARG A 29 0.69 -5.02 13.58
CA ARG A 29 1.32 -6.10 12.81
C ARG A 29 0.40 -6.62 11.70
N ILE A 30 -0.87 -6.86 11.99
CA ILE A 30 -1.80 -7.36 10.96
C ILE A 30 -2.05 -6.31 9.87
N LEU A 31 -2.13 -5.03 10.23
CA LEU A 31 -2.22 -3.95 9.26
C LEU A 31 -0.96 -3.86 8.37
N SER A 32 0.23 -4.04 8.96
CA SER A 32 1.47 -4.08 8.18
C SER A 32 1.59 -5.30 7.25
N LEU A 33 1.00 -6.45 7.63
CA LEU A 33 0.90 -7.63 6.77
C LEU A 33 0.00 -7.36 5.55
N GLN A 34 -1.07 -6.59 5.69
CA GLN A 34 -1.87 -6.14 4.56
C GLN A 34 -1.03 -5.31 3.58
N ASN A 35 -0.22 -4.37 4.08
CA ASN A 35 0.67 -3.58 3.23
C ASN A 35 1.75 -4.44 2.54
N LEU A 36 2.26 -5.48 3.22
CA LEU A 36 3.15 -6.46 2.60
C LEU A 36 2.45 -7.20 1.45
N ALA A 37 1.20 -7.64 1.64
CA ALA A 37 0.42 -8.31 0.60
C ALA A 37 0.18 -7.39 -0.61
N LEU A 38 -0.10 -6.10 -0.39
CA LEU A 38 -0.20 -5.10 -1.46
C LEU A 38 1.12 -4.98 -2.24
N SER A 39 2.25 -4.94 -1.53
CA SER A 39 3.59 -4.86 -2.13
C SER A 39 3.93 -6.10 -2.96
N ILE A 40 3.58 -7.29 -2.45
CA ILE A 40 3.73 -8.57 -3.19
C ILE A 40 2.86 -8.56 -4.45
N GLY A 41 1.60 -8.12 -4.35
CA GLY A 41 0.69 -8.01 -5.49
C GLY A 41 1.22 -7.06 -6.57
N MET A 42 1.76 -5.91 -6.16
CA MET A 42 2.39 -4.96 -7.07
C MET A 42 3.61 -5.57 -7.79
N ALA A 43 4.53 -6.17 -7.04
CA ALA A 43 5.73 -6.77 -7.61
C ALA A 43 5.39 -7.90 -8.58
N THR A 44 4.46 -8.79 -8.20
CA THR A 44 4.00 -9.90 -9.05
C THR A 44 3.39 -9.36 -10.35
N GLY A 45 2.61 -8.28 -10.27
CA GLY A 45 2.08 -7.58 -11.45
C GLY A 45 3.17 -7.08 -12.40
N ILE A 46 4.23 -6.48 -11.87
CA ILE A 46 5.37 -6.01 -12.67
C ILE A 46 6.09 -7.19 -13.34
N TRP A 47 6.32 -8.29 -12.61
CA TRP A 47 6.94 -9.50 -13.15
C TRP A 47 6.11 -10.17 -14.24
N ILE A 48 4.78 -10.21 -14.09
CA ILE A 48 3.86 -10.70 -15.13
C ILE A 48 3.98 -9.85 -16.40
N VAL A 49 3.99 -8.52 -16.26
CA VAL A 49 4.14 -7.60 -17.40
C VAL A 49 5.50 -7.79 -18.07
N TYR A 50 6.56 -7.96 -17.29
CA TYR A 50 7.89 -8.26 -17.80
C TYR A 50 7.92 -9.57 -18.60
N GLY A 51 7.42 -10.68 -18.03
CA GLY A 51 7.39 -11.98 -18.70
C GLY A 51 6.52 -11.99 -19.97
N THR A 52 5.45 -11.19 -19.99
CA THR A 52 4.60 -11.05 -21.18
C THR A 52 5.29 -10.21 -22.26
N SER A 53 6.04 -9.18 -21.87
CA SER A 53 6.79 -8.32 -22.80
C SER A 53 7.94 -9.05 -23.51
N LEU A 54 8.56 -10.04 -22.84
CA LEU A 54 9.62 -10.87 -23.41
C LEU A 54 9.12 -11.90 -24.41
N ASN A 55 8.02 -12.60 -24.08
CA ASN A 55 7.57 -13.77 -24.83
C ASN A 55 6.56 -13.45 -25.94
N LEU A 56 5.93 -12.27 -25.91
CA LEU A 56 4.89 -11.88 -26.88
C LEU A 56 5.17 -10.51 -27.53
N SER A 57 6.43 -10.08 -27.65
CA SER A 57 6.79 -8.83 -28.32
C SER A 57 6.27 -8.81 -29.78
N GLY A 58 5.13 -8.15 -30.03
CA GLY A 58 4.53 -8.02 -31.35
C GLY A 58 3.06 -8.44 -31.49
N LEU A 59 2.49 -9.19 -30.53
CA LEU A 59 1.06 -9.56 -30.58
C LEU A 59 0.19 -8.60 -29.76
N THR A 60 -1.02 -8.31 -30.27
CA THR A 60 -2.09 -7.55 -29.57
C THR A 60 -2.48 -8.17 -28.22
N MET A 61 -2.02 -9.39 -27.93
CA MET A 61 -2.31 -10.15 -26.71
C MET A 61 -1.44 -9.74 -25.50
N SER A 62 -0.34 -9.02 -25.72
CA SER A 62 0.66 -8.68 -24.69
C SER A 62 0.15 -7.77 -23.57
N TRP A 63 -0.80 -6.88 -23.86
CA TRP A 63 -1.42 -6.03 -22.85
C TRP A 63 -2.68 -6.67 -22.24
N ARG A 64 -3.30 -7.65 -22.93
CA ARG A 64 -4.52 -8.34 -22.49
C ARG A 64 -4.22 -9.40 -21.43
N LEU A 65 -3.13 -10.15 -21.58
CA LEU A 65 -2.76 -11.21 -20.63
C LEU A 65 -2.58 -10.72 -19.19
N PRO A 66 -1.82 -9.63 -18.91
CA PRO A 66 -1.69 -9.12 -17.56
C PRO A 66 -3.01 -8.58 -16.98
N LEU A 67 -3.92 -8.09 -17.82
CA LEU A 67 -5.24 -7.64 -17.37
C LEU A 67 -6.14 -8.82 -17.01
N SER A 68 -6.18 -9.86 -17.85
CA SER A 68 -6.97 -11.06 -17.59
C SER A 68 -6.45 -11.83 -16.37
N LEU A 69 -5.14 -11.89 -16.17
CA LEU A 69 -4.55 -12.62 -15.04
C LEU A 69 -4.90 -12.01 -13.68
N LYS A 70 -5.20 -10.70 -13.62
CA LYS A 70 -5.69 -10.04 -12.39
C LYS A 70 -7.06 -10.55 -11.94
N LEU A 71 -7.86 -11.15 -12.82
CA LEU A 71 -9.14 -11.74 -12.44
C LEU A 71 -8.97 -12.95 -11.53
N VAL A 72 -7.86 -13.70 -11.67
CA VAL A 72 -7.60 -14.91 -10.86
C VAL A 72 -7.54 -14.60 -9.35
N PRO A 73 -6.70 -13.67 -8.86
CA PRO A 73 -6.68 -13.33 -7.44
C PRO A 73 -7.99 -12.69 -6.96
N VAL A 74 -8.69 -11.94 -7.81
CA VAL A 74 -9.99 -11.34 -7.47
C VAL A 74 -11.05 -12.43 -7.25
N LEU A 75 -11.15 -13.39 -8.17
CA LEU A 75 -12.08 -14.51 -8.04
C LEU A 75 -11.74 -15.39 -6.84
N CYS A 76 -10.44 -15.62 -6.60
CA CYS A 76 -9.97 -16.32 -5.41
C CYS A 76 -10.42 -15.59 -4.13
N LEU A 77 -10.24 -14.27 -4.05
CA LEU A 77 -10.65 -13.46 -2.90
C LEU A 77 -12.17 -13.53 -2.68
N VAL A 78 -12.97 -13.37 -3.74
CA VAL A 78 -14.44 -13.48 -3.68
C VAL A 78 -14.87 -14.86 -3.18
N PHE A 79 -14.27 -15.92 -3.73
CA PHE A 79 -14.55 -17.29 -3.32
C PHE A 79 -14.16 -17.52 -1.86
N SER A 80 -12.95 -17.13 -1.45
CA SER A 80 -12.50 -17.25 -0.07
C SER A 80 -13.40 -16.50 0.90
N THR A 81 -13.80 -15.28 0.57
CA THR A 81 -14.67 -14.46 1.43
C THR A 81 -16.04 -15.09 1.62
N PHE A 82 -16.62 -15.66 0.55
CA PHE A 82 -17.95 -16.27 0.61
C PHE A 82 -17.97 -17.59 1.41
N PHE A 83 -16.92 -18.42 1.29
CA PHE A 83 -16.92 -19.75 1.89
C PHE A 83 -16.21 -19.85 3.25
N PHE A 84 -15.19 -19.03 3.52
CA PHE A 84 -14.29 -19.24 4.67
C PHE A 84 -14.34 -18.14 5.74
N PHE A 85 -14.69 -16.90 5.39
CA PHE A 85 -14.57 -15.77 6.32
C PHE A 85 -15.83 -15.60 7.19
N PRO A 86 -15.71 -15.61 8.53
CA PRO A 86 -16.84 -15.26 9.40
C PRO A 86 -17.15 -13.76 9.32
N PHE A 87 -18.40 -13.39 9.58
CA PHE A 87 -18.79 -12.00 9.73
C PHE A 87 -18.06 -11.35 10.91
N SER A 88 -17.81 -10.05 10.81
CA SER A 88 -17.18 -9.28 11.89
C SER A 88 -18.04 -9.35 13.17
N PRO A 89 -17.45 -9.62 14.35
CA PRO A 89 -18.18 -9.64 15.63
C PRO A 89 -18.92 -8.32 15.92
N ARG A 90 -18.30 -7.18 15.58
CA ARG A 90 -18.90 -5.84 15.76
C ARG A 90 -20.16 -5.66 14.89
N TRP A 91 -20.12 -6.16 13.65
CA TRP A 91 -21.29 -6.13 12.77
C TRP A 91 -22.42 -7.04 13.26
N LEU A 92 -22.09 -8.23 13.77
CA LEU A 92 -23.08 -9.16 14.33
C LEU A 92 -23.79 -8.57 15.56
N LEU A 93 -23.03 -7.94 16.46
CA LEU A 93 -23.57 -7.17 17.60
C LEU A 93 -24.46 -6.01 17.13
N GLY A 94 -24.04 -5.29 16.09
CA GLY A 94 -24.83 -4.23 15.44
C GLY A 94 -26.18 -4.69 14.87
N LYS A 95 -26.34 -5.99 14.60
CA LYS A 95 -27.58 -6.62 14.12
C LYS A 95 -28.35 -7.35 15.23
N ASN A 96 -28.00 -7.15 16.49
CA ASN A 96 -28.57 -7.86 17.65
C ASN A 96 -28.42 -9.39 17.57
N ARG A 97 -27.39 -9.90 16.88
CA ARG A 97 -27.07 -11.34 16.77
C ARG A 97 -26.00 -11.74 17.80
N ASP A 98 -26.33 -11.56 19.06
CA ASP A 98 -25.41 -11.70 20.20
C ASP A 98 -24.78 -13.11 20.30
N GLN A 99 -25.57 -14.17 20.11
CA GLN A 99 -25.10 -15.56 20.20
C GLN A 99 -24.07 -15.90 19.11
N GLU A 100 -24.28 -15.41 17.90
CA GLU A 100 -23.35 -15.63 16.80
C GLU A 100 -22.07 -14.82 16.96
N ALA A 101 -22.19 -13.57 17.44
CA ALA A 101 -21.04 -12.74 17.75
C ALA A 101 -20.12 -13.44 18.76
N MET A 102 -20.70 -14.01 19.82
CA MET A 102 -19.97 -14.79 20.83
C MET A 102 -19.28 -16.02 20.23
N HIS A 103 -19.97 -16.79 19.39
CA HIS A 103 -19.38 -17.95 18.73
C HIS A 103 -18.19 -17.57 17.82
N VAL A 104 -18.32 -16.48 17.05
CA VAL A 104 -17.23 -15.98 16.20
C VAL A 104 -16.05 -15.48 17.03
N LEU A 105 -16.30 -14.74 18.12
CA LEU A 105 -15.27 -14.26 19.05
C LEU A 105 -14.49 -15.43 19.66
N LYS A 106 -15.17 -16.47 20.15
CA LYS A 106 -14.52 -17.70 20.67
C LYS A 106 -13.67 -18.39 19.59
N LYS A 107 -14.19 -18.52 18.36
CA LYS A 107 -13.46 -19.10 17.23
C LYS A 107 -12.21 -18.29 16.84
N LEU A 108 -12.30 -16.97 16.90
CA LEU A 108 -11.26 -16.03 16.50
C LEU A 108 -10.12 -15.94 17.52
N ARG A 109 -10.46 -15.91 18.82
CA ARG A 109 -9.48 -15.88 19.91
C ARG A 109 -8.85 -17.25 20.19
N ARG A 110 -9.44 -18.33 19.67
CA ARG A 110 -9.02 -19.73 19.90
C ARG A 110 -8.77 -19.99 21.39
N THR A 111 -9.57 -19.37 22.26
CA THR A 111 -9.45 -19.51 23.71
C THR A 111 -10.72 -20.14 24.27
N THR A 112 -10.55 -21.01 25.26
CA THR A 112 -11.64 -21.61 26.05
C THR A 112 -11.95 -20.77 27.30
N ASN A 113 -11.16 -19.71 27.55
CA ASN A 113 -11.37 -18.83 28.69
C ASN A 113 -12.52 -17.87 28.39
N ASP A 114 -13.70 -18.20 28.90
CA ASP A 114 -14.92 -17.45 28.62
C ASP A 114 -14.84 -16.00 29.15
N ASP A 115 -14.17 -15.76 30.27
CA ASP A 115 -14.12 -14.45 30.92
C ASP A 115 -13.48 -13.34 30.07
N ASP A 116 -12.40 -13.63 29.35
CA ASP A 116 -11.73 -12.63 28.51
C ASP A 116 -12.57 -12.32 27.26
N VAL A 117 -13.28 -13.33 26.74
CA VAL A 117 -14.17 -13.18 25.60
C VAL A 117 -15.42 -12.37 26.00
N TRP A 118 -15.97 -12.60 27.19
CA TRP A 118 -17.09 -11.83 27.73
C TRP A 118 -16.73 -10.36 27.96
N LYS A 119 -15.53 -10.07 28.48
CA LYS A 119 -15.03 -8.69 28.61
C LYS A 119 -14.94 -8.00 27.24
N GLU A 120 -14.34 -8.65 26.25
CA GLU A 120 -14.24 -8.09 24.90
C GLU A 120 -15.62 -7.88 24.26
N TYR A 121 -16.53 -8.83 24.44
CA TYR A 121 -17.91 -8.71 23.99
C TYR A 121 -18.63 -7.50 24.63
N ASP A 122 -18.47 -7.32 25.95
CA ASP A 122 -19.10 -6.21 26.68
C ASP A 122 -18.48 -4.87 26.27
N GLU A 123 -17.17 -4.79 26.08
CA GLU A 123 -16.49 -3.59 25.55
C GLU A 123 -17.08 -3.17 24.19
N ILE A 124 -17.22 -4.12 23.25
CA ILE A 124 -17.76 -3.83 21.91
C ILE A 124 -19.24 -3.42 22.00
N LYS A 125 -20.03 -4.07 22.86
CA LYS A 125 -21.44 -3.77 23.04
C LYS A 125 -21.65 -2.38 23.66
N GLN A 126 -20.86 -2.01 24.65
CA GLN A 126 -20.87 -0.67 25.25
C GLN A 126 -20.47 0.40 24.23
N GLU A 127 -19.43 0.16 23.42
CA GLU A 127 -19.01 1.09 22.36
C GLU A 127 -20.13 1.30 21.33
N LEU A 128 -20.83 0.24 20.94
CA LEU A 128 -21.93 0.31 20.00
C LEU A 128 -23.15 1.06 20.58
N LEU A 129 -23.50 0.80 21.84
CA LEU A 129 -24.59 1.51 22.53
C LEU A 129 -24.28 3.00 22.64
N PHE A 130 -23.04 3.35 22.97
CA PHE A 130 -22.57 4.73 23.00
C PHE A 130 -22.65 5.39 21.62
N GLU A 131 -22.28 4.68 20.54
CA GLU A 131 -22.42 5.19 19.17
C GLU A 131 -23.88 5.40 18.75
N GLN A 132 -24.79 4.51 19.17
CA GLN A 132 -26.22 4.62 18.91
C GLN A 132 -26.85 5.78 19.70
N GLU A 133 -26.51 5.92 20.98
CA GLU A 133 -26.97 7.01 21.86
C GLU A 133 -26.44 8.37 21.39
N GLN A 134 -25.21 8.42 20.87
CA GLN A 134 -24.61 9.64 20.34
C GLN A 134 -25.09 10.01 18.94
N SER A 135 -25.92 9.18 18.31
CA SER A 135 -26.64 9.48 17.08
C SER A 135 -25.75 10.22 16.05
N ILE A 136 -24.64 9.58 15.64
CA ILE A 136 -23.76 10.15 14.60
C ILE A 136 -24.46 10.03 13.25
N HIS A 137 -25.50 10.83 13.04
CA HIS A 137 -26.32 10.83 11.82
C HIS A 137 -25.77 11.76 10.74
N SER A 138 -24.74 12.57 11.04
CA SER A 138 -24.25 13.60 10.11
C SER A 138 -22.73 13.65 10.05
N TYR A 139 -22.18 13.61 8.84
CA TYR A 139 -20.76 13.83 8.53
C TYR A 139 -20.23 15.13 9.15
N ALA A 140 -21.10 16.13 9.39
CA ALA A 140 -20.75 17.39 10.05
C ALA A 140 -20.29 17.20 11.52
N GLN A 141 -20.70 16.13 12.20
CA GLN A 141 -20.30 15.86 13.57
C GLN A 141 -18.87 15.35 13.69
N LEU A 142 -18.29 14.76 12.63
CA LEU A 142 -16.86 14.40 12.63
C LEU A 142 -15.94 15.63 12.72
N PHE A 143 -16.43 16.82 12.34
CA PHE A 143 -15.71 18.09 12.48
C PHE A 143 -15.83 18.71 13.88
N ARG A 144 -16.60 18.11 14.80
CA ARG A 144 -16.71 18.58 16.19
C ARG A 144 -15.63 17.95 17.08
N TYR A 145 -15.31 18.64 18.18
CA TYR A 145 -14.39 18.12 19.19
C TYR A 145 -15.02 16.91 19.89
N PRO A 146 -14.29 15.82 20.18
CA PRO A 146 -12.84 15.60 20.04
C PRO A 146 -12.40 14.96 18.71
N LEU A 147 -13.33 14.53 17.86
CA LEU A 147 -13.05 13.80 16.61
C LEU A 147 -12.31 14.65 15.57
N ARG A 148 -12.50 15.97 15.57
CA ARG A 148 -11.84 16.92 14.66
C ARG A 148 -10.32 16.74 14.59
N ARG A 149 -9.64 16.54 15.73
CA ARG A 149 -8.18 16.37 15.76
C ARG A 149 -7.75 15.08 15.07
N ARG A 150 -8.50 13.98 15.28
CA ARG A 150 -8.23 12.69 14.65
C ARG A 150 -8.50 12.75 13.14
N LEU A 151 -9.61 13.37 12.73
CA LEU A 151 -9.97 13.56 11.32
C LEU A 151 -8.93 14.41 10.59
N ILE A 152 -8.53 15.55 11.15
CA ILE A 152 -7.50 16.41 10.55
C ILE A 152 -6.18 15.64 10.39
N LEU A 153 -5.74 14.94 11.44
CA LEU A 153 -4.51 14.14 11.36
C LEU A 153 -4.60 13.05 10.28
N GLY A 154 -5.73 12.33 10.18
CA GLY A 154 -5.93 11.31 9.14
C GLY A 154 -5.89 11.91 7.73
N ILE A 155 -6.57 13.04 7.51
CA ILE A 155 -6.55 13.74 6.21
C ILE A 155 -5.14 14.19 5.84
N PHE A 156 -4.42 14.81 6.78
CA PHE A 156 -3.05 15.27 6.50
C PHE A 156 -2.07 14.11 6.30
N ILE A 157 -2.19 13.01 7.04
CA ILE A 157 -1.36 11.82 6.80
C ILE A 157 -1.59 11.28 5.39
N GLN A 158 -2.84 11.16 4.95
CA GLN A 158 -3.16 10.68 3.61
C GLN A 158 -2.71 11.65 2.51
N LEU A 159 -2.88 12.95 2.75
CA LEU A 159 -2.41 14.00 1.85
C LEU A 159 -0.89 13.93 1.71
N PHE A 160 -0.16 13.91 2.82
CA PHE A 160 1.31 13.83 2.80
C PHE A 160 1.80 12.53 2.15
N GLN A 161 1.11 11.41 2.37
CA GLN A 161 1.43 10.15 1.72
C GLN A 161 1.39 10.29 0.18
N GLN A 162 0.37 10.95 -0.38
CA GLN A 162 0.29 11.18 -1.84
C GLN A 162 1.30 12.23 -2.31
N PHE A 163 1.53 13.28 -1.52
CA PHE A 163 2.50 14.34 -1.83
C PHE A 163 3.95 13.84 -1.84
N THR A 164 4.25 12.67 -1.27
CA THR A 164 5.56 12.02 -1.47
C THR A 164 5.85 11.74 -2.95
N GLY A 165 4.84 11.67 -3.81
CA GLY A 165 5.03 11.41 -5.24
C GLY A 165 5.39 9.96 -5.57
N ILE A 166 5.26 9.04 -4.60
CA ILE A 166 5.57 7.61 -4.80
C ILE A 166 4.85 7.02 -6.00
N ASN A 167 3.58 7.36 -6.20
CA ASN A 167 2.78 6.86 -7.32
C ASN A 167 3.37 7.36 -8.64
N SER A 168 3.74 8.64 -8.73
CA SER A 168 4.39 9.22 -9.91
C SER A 168 5.71 8.51 -10.21
N ILE A 169 6.54 8.28 -9.20
CA ILE A 169 7.82 7.58 -9.37
C ILE A 169 7.60 6.14 -9.85
N LEU A 170 6.62 5.42 -9.29
CA LEU A 170 6.31 4.05 -9.70
C LEU A 170 5.73 3.98 -11.12
N TYR A 171 4.89 4.95 -11.52
CA TYR A 171 4.34 5.03 -12.88
C TYR A 171 5.41 5.37 -13.92
N TYR A 172 6.30 6.31 -13.60
CA TYR A 172 7.34 6.75 -14.50
C TYR A 172 8.67 6.01 -14.32
N ALA A 173 8.78 5.05 -13.39
CA ALA A 173 10.00 4.29 -13.14
C ALA A 173 10.60 3.68 -14.42
N PRO A 174 9.83 3.00 -15.31
CA PRO A 174 10.38 2.49 -16.56
C PRO A 174 10.92 3.60 -17.48
N ALA A 175 10.26 4.77 -17.50
CA ALA A 175 10.69 5.91 -18.31
C ALA A 175 11.95 6.57 -17.72
N ILE A 176 12.01 6.73 -16.40
CA ILE A 176 13.18 7.25 -15.67
C ILE A 176 14.39 6.33 -15.89
N PHE A 177 14.20 5.02 -15.81
CA PHE A 177 15.25 4.03 -16.06
C PHE A 177 15.72 4.03 -17.53
N LYS A 178 14.81 4.24 -18.47
CA LYS A 178 15.15 4.39 -19.90
C LYS A 178 15.97 5.66 -20.14
N GLN A 179 15.56 6.80 -19.57
CA GLN A 179 16.29 8.08 -19.64
C GLN A 179 17.67 8.00 -18.95
N ALA A 180 17.77 7.22 -17.87
CA ALA A 180 19.04 6.93 -17.20
C ALA A 180 19.97 6.02 -18.01
N GLY A 181 19.66 5.64 -19.26
CA GLY A 181 20.57 4.95 -20.17
C GLY A 181 20.39 3.43 -20.29
N LEU A 182 19.29 2.87 -19.76
CA LEU A 182 18.91 1.49 -20.07
C LEU A 182 18.16 1.46 -21.41
N ASN A 183 18.93 1.38 -22.51
CA ASN A 183 18.43 1.48 -23.89
C ASN A 183 17.43 0.39 -24.30
N SER A 184 17.35 -0.72 -23.56
CA SER A 184 16.36 -1.78 -23.80
C SER A 184 15.12 -1.62 -22.92
N GLN A 185 13.94 -1.68 -23.54
CA GLN A 185 12.65 -1.73 -22.85
C GLN A 185 12.58 -2.89 -21.84
N THR A 186 13.25 -4.01 -22.18
CA THR A 186 13.42 -5.17 -21.31
C THR A 186 14.24 -4.83 -20.06
N SER A 187 15.34 -4.10 -20.21
CA SER A 187 16.20 -3.69 -19.08
C SER A 187 15.49 -2.71 -18.14
N SER A 188 14.68 -1.80 -18.67
CA SER A 188 13.89 -0.86 -17.86
C SER A 188 12.78 -1.57 -17.07
N LEU A 189 12.13 -2.57 -17.68
CA LEU A 189 11.14 -3.39 -17.00
C LEU A 189 11.78 -4.31 -15.94
N LEU A 190 12.95 -4.89 -16.22
CA LEU A 190 13.77 -5.62 -15.23
C LEU A 190 14.09 -4.73 -14.03
N ALA A 191 14.61 -3.52 -14.28
CA ALA A 191 14.93 -2.56 -13.23
C ALA A 191 13.71 -2.21 -12.37
N THR A 192 12.52 -2.12 -13.00
CA THR A 192 11.25 -1.91 -12.30
C THR A 192 10.82 -3.13 -11.49
N GLY A 193 11.05 -4.35 -12.00
CA GLY A 193 10.80 -5.60 -11.28
C GLY A 193 11.68 -5.76 -10.04
N ILE A 194 12.97 -5.43 -10.17
CA ILE A 194 13.92 -5.37 -9.05
C ILE A 194 13.44 -4.36 -8.00
N ASN A 195 12.94 -3.19 -8.43
CA ASN A 195 12.36 -2.21 -7.52
C ASN A 195 11.18 -2.79 -6.70
N GLY A 196 10.32 -3.58 -7.33
CA GLY A 196 9.24 -4.29 -6.66
C GLY A 196 9.74 -5.26 -5.59
N VAL A 197 10.84 -5.98 -5.85
CA VAL A 197 11.46 -6.87 -4.87
C VAL A 197 12.07 -6.08 -3.70
N VAL A 198 12.75 -4.97 -3.99
CA VAL A 198 13.29 -4.06 -2.96
C VAL A 198 12.16 -3.52 -2.08
N ASN A 199 11.02 -3.16 -2.65
CA ASN A 199 9.83 -2.72 -1.91
C ASN A 199 9.33 -3.79 -0.92
N ILE A 200 9.23 -5.04 -1.37
CA ILE A 200 8.84 -6.17 -0.48
C ILE A 200 9.86 -6.33 0.64
N LEU A 201 11.16 -6.39 0.32
CA LEU A 201 12.23 -6.56 1.30
C LEU A 201 12.27 -5.43 2.30
N ALA A 202 12.02 -4.19 1.87
CA ALA A 202 11.97 -3.03 2.75
C ALA A 202 10.72 -3.00 3.65
N THR A 203 9.63 -3.67 3.25
CA THR A 203 8.40 -3.76 4.05
C THR A 203 8.52 -4.79 5.19
N ILE A 204 9.32 -5.85 5.03
CA ILE A 204 9.48 -6.92 6.03
C ILE A 204 9.99 -6.40 7.40
N PRO A 205 11.08 -5.60 7.46
CA PRO A 205 11.56 -5.03 8.73
C PRO A 205 10.49 -4.24 9.46
N VAL A 206 9.63 -3.51 8.73
CA VAL A 206 8.61 -2.65 9.34
C VAL A 206 7.63 -3.43 10.18
N ILE A 207 7.26 -4.64 9.74
CA ILE A 207 6.33 -5.51 10.47
C ILE A 207 6.85 -5.80 11.88
N LEU A 208 8.17 -5.92 12.04
CA LEU A 208 8.81 -6.20 13.33
C LEU A 208 9.17 -4.92 14.10
N LEU A 209 9.51 -3.84 13.38
CA LEU A 209 10.02 -2.60 13.95
C LEU A 209 8.90 -1.61 14.34
N ILE A 210 7.70 -1.73 13.77
CA ILE A 210 6.60 -0.77 14.00
C ILE A 210 6.14 -0.73 15.46
N ASP A 211 6.16 -1.88 16.14
CA ASP A 211 5.76 -1.98 17.54
C ASP A 211 6.87 -1.50 18.49
N ARG A 212 8.14 -1.52 18.07
CA ARG A 212 9.30 -1.14 18.91
C ARG A 212 9.71 0.32 18.76
N LEU A 213 9.82 0.82 17.53
CA LEU A 213 10.31 2.18 17.25
C LEU A 213 9.20 3.24 17.31
N GLY A 214 7.95 2.80 17.28
CA GLY A 214 6.79 3.68 17.26
C GLY A 214 6.56 4.33 15.89
N ARG A 215 5.29 4.53 15.54
CA ARG A 215 4.86 5.01 14.22
C ARG A 215 5.45 6.38 13.85
N ARG A 216 5.53 7.31 14.81
CA ARG A 216 6.01 8.68 14.55
C ARG A 216 7.47 8.73 14.09
N PHE A 217 8.34 7.92 14.70
CA PHE A 217 9.76 7.91 14.35
C PHE A 217 9.96 7.39 12.93
N ILE A 218 9.33 6.27 12.62
CA ILE A 218 9.39 5.59 11.31
C ILE A 218 8.93 6.52 10.17
N THR A 219 7.81 7.24 10.35
CA THR A 219 7.31 8.17 9.33
C THR A 219 8.26 9.36 9.09
N ILE A 220 8.83 9.93 10.15
CA ILE A 220 9.76 11.08 10.04
C ILE A 220 11.08 10.66 9.42
N SER A 221 11.67 9.54 9.86
CA SER A 221 12.94 9.05 9.31
C SER A 221 12.81 8.71 7.83
N GLY A 222 11.70 8.10 7.43
CA GLY A 222 11.42 7.82 6.02
C GLY A 222 11.21 9.08 5.18
N ALA A 223 10.51 10.09 5.71
CA ALA A 223 10.33 11.37 5.03
C ALA A 223 11.67 12.09 4.77
N LEU A 224 12.58 12.09 5.76
CA LEU A 224 13.92 12.65 5.60
C LEU A 224 14.74 11.92 4.54
N LEU A 225 14.75 10.58 4.58
CA LEU A 225 15.49 9.77 3.61
C LEU A 225 14.97 9.95 2.18
N MET A 226 13.64 10.00 2.01
CA MET A 226 13.01 10.29 0.72
C MET A 226 13.32 11.70 0.23
N GLY A 227 13.31 12.70 1.12
CA GLY A 227 13.67 14.08 0.78
C GLY A 227 15.11 14.20 0.28
N ILE A 228 16.06 13.58 0.99
CA ILE A 228 17.48 13.54 0.59
C ILE A 228 17.64 12.84 -0.76
N ALA A 229 16.97 11.70 -0.96
CA ALA A 229 17.04 10.96 -2.22
C ALA A 229 16.48 11.78 -3.40
N MET A 230 15.33 12.45 -3.23
CA MET A 230 14.73 13.29 -4.28
C MET A 230 15.58 14.53 -4.60
N ILE A 231 16.11 15.22 -3.60
CA ILE A 231 17.02 16.36 -3.82
C ILE A 231 18.25 15.89 -4.59
N THR A 232 18.84 14.76 -4.20
CA THR A 232 20.04 14.21 -4.84
C THR A 232 19.75 13.79 -6.28
N ILE A 233 18.61 13.13 -6.55
CA ILE A 233 18.18 12.79 -7.92
C ILE A 233 17.98 14.06 -8.75
N GLY A 234 17.32 15.09 -8.20
CA GLY A 234 17.08 16.35 -8.89
C GLY A 234 18.37 17.08 -9.24
N VAL A 235 19.33 17.15 -8.30
CA VAL A 235 20.65 17.76 -8.55
C VAL A 235 21.45 16.95 -9.57
N LEU A 236 21.47 15.62 -9.47
CA LEU A 236 22.17 14.79 -10.46
C LEU A 236 21.56 14.93 -11.86
N MET A 237 20.23 14.95 -11.98
CA MET A 237 19.57 15.19 -13.26
C MET A 237 19.84 16.60 -13.80
N SER A 238 19.94 17.62 -12.95
CA SER A 238 20.23 18.99 -13.39
C SER A 238 21.69 19.18 -13.82
N VAL A 239 22.65 18.47 -13.19
CA VAL A 239 24.08 18.63 -13.46
C VAL A 239 24.53 17.74 -14.62
N TYR A 240 23.99 16.53 -14.72
CA TYR A 240 24.40 15.52 -15.70
C TYR A 240 23.33 15.24 -16.77
N GLY A 241 22.17 15.88 -16.71
CA GLY A 241 21.15 15.80 -17.74
C GLY A 241 21.52 16.71 -18.91
N ILE A 242 21.95 16.10 -20.01
CA ILE A 242 21.97 16.81 -21.29
C ILE A 242 20.55 16.78 -21.84
N HIS A 243 19.97 17.97 -22.08
CA HIS A 243 18.74 18.10 -22.84
C HIS A 243 19.07 17.80 -24.31
N GLU A 244 18.84 16.56 -24.73
CA GLU A 244 18.99 16.18 -26.13
C GLU A 244 17.59 16.14 -26.76
N ILE A 245 17.35 17.03 -27.73
CA ILE A 245 16.13 17.02 -28.53
C ILE A 245 16.34 15.95 -29.59
N ASP A 246 15.67 14.81 -29.47
CA ASP A 246 15.73 13.76 -30.48
C ASP A 246 15.08 14.29 -31.78
N SER A 247 15.93 14.59 -32.77
CA SER A 247 15.57 15.14 -34.08
C SER A 247 14.57 14.28 -34.87
N SER A 248 14.34 13.03 -34.45
CA SER A 248 13.44 12.09 -35.12
C SER A 248 12.02 12.03 -34.54
N THR A 249 11.84 12.40 -33.26
CA THR A 249 10.55 12.26 -32.55
C THR A 249 10.04 13.54 -31.88
N ASN A 250 10.79 14.66 -31.92
CA ASN A 250 10.47 15.89 -31.19
C ASN A 250 10.19 15.63 -29.70
N ALA A 251 10.84 14.61 -29.12
CA ALA A 251 10.74 14.28 -27.72
C ALA A 251 11.97 14.82 -26.98
N ASN A 252 11.74 15.53 -25.87
CA ASN A 252 12.83 15.93 -24.98
C ASN A 252 13.36 14.68 -24.28
N THR A 253 14.46 14.11 -24.75
CA THR A 253 15.13 12.99 -24.09
C THR A 253 16.30 13.50 -23.27
N LEU A 254 16.19 13.33 -21.94
CA LEU A 254 17.31 13.56 -21.03
C LEU A 254 18.25 12.35 -21.15
N THR A 255 19.37 12.52 -21.83
CA THR A 255 20.41 11.50 -21.95
C THR A 255 21.55 11.86 -21.01
N ILE A 256 21.82 10.97 -20.06
CA ILE A 256 22.87 11.17 -19.05
C ILE A 256 24.19 10.66 -19.62
N THR A 257 25.20 11.53 -19.71
CA THR A 257 26.46 11.24 -20.42
C THR A 257 27.44 10.39 -19.60
N SER A 258 27.35 10.40 -18.27
CA SER A 258 28.28 9.68 -17.39
C SER A 258 27.68 8.39 -16.83
N ASP A 259 28.29 7.25 -17.13
CA ASP A 259 27.91 5.93 -16.60
C ASP A 259 27.79 5.85 -15.06
N PRO A 260 28.67 6.47 -14.23
CA PRO A 260 28.48 6.44 -12.78
C PRO A 260 27.21 7.17 -12.32
N ALA A 261 26.85 8.31 -12.92
CA ALA A 261 25.64 9.06 -12.55
C ALA A 261 24.35 8.27 -12.87
N LYS A 262 24.36 7.47 -13.95
CA LYS A 262 23.25 6.58 -14.31
C LYS A 262 22.96 5.57 -13.20
N TYR A 263 23.99 4.84 -12.74
CA TYR A 263 23.86 3.86 -11.67
C TYR A 263 23.47 4.51 -10.34
N THR A 264 23.98 5.70 -10.02
CA THR A 264 23.62 6.44 -8.81
C THR A 264 22.14 6.85 -8.80
N ILE A 265 21.59 7.31 -9.93
CA ILE A 265 20.16 7.66 -10.01
C ILE A 265 19.29 6.41 -9.85
N ILE A 266 19.63 5.30 -10.49
CA ILE A 266 18.90 4.04 -10.35
C ILE A 266 18.93 3.57 -8.89
N ALA A 267 20.09 3.60 -8.24
CA ALA A 267 20.24 3.22 -6.84
C ALA A 267 19.44 4.15 -5.91
N LEU A 268 19.42 5.46 -6.15
CA LEU A 268 18.65 6.41 -5.35
C LEU A 268 17.13 6.23 -5.53
N VAL A 269 16.65 5.84 -6.70
CA VAL A 269 15.25 5.48 -6.91
C VAL A 269 14.88 4.24 -6.08
N TYR A 270 15.76 3.25 -6.01
CA TYR A 270 15.56 2.08 -5.14
C TYR A 270 15.57 2.45 -3.66
N VAL A 271 16.49 3.32 -3.23
CA VAL A 271 16.53 3.84 -1.86
C VAL A 271 15.26 4.61 -1.54
N PHE A 272 14.74 5.43 -2.46
CA PHE A 272 13.50 6.16 -2.29
C PHE A 272 12.31 5.22 -2.09
N VAL A 273 12.16 4.21 -2.94
CA VAL A 273 11.06 3.23 -2.83
C VAL A 273 11.20 2.39 -1.57
N ALA A 274 12.41 1.97 -1.22
CA ALA A 274 12.68 1.27 0.04
C ALA A 274 12.35 2.14 1.25
N ALA A 275 12.70 3.43 1.23
CA ALA A 275 12.40 4.38 2.29
C ALA A 275 10.89 4.56 2.47
N TYR A 276 10.14 4.68 1.36
CA TYR A 276 8.69 4.76 1.38
C TYR A 276 8.05 3.50 1.96
N ALA A 277 8.46 2.33 1.46
CA ALA A 277 8.01 1.02 1.91
C ALA A 277 8.22 0.81 3.41
N TYR A 278 9.40 1.24 3.88
CA TYR A 278 9.80 1.17 5.27
C TYR A 278 8.93 2.06 6.18
N SER A 279 8.41 3.17 5.68
CA SER A 279 7.89 4.23 6.53
C SER A 279 6.40 4.54 6.35
N TRP A 280 6.03 4.99 5.16
CA TRP A 280 4.69 5.48 4.85
C TRP A 280 3.75 4.37 4.38
N GLY A 281 4.30 3.23 3.95
CA GLY A 281 3.51 2.07 3.53
C GLY A 281 2.50 1.58 4.58
N PRO A 282 2.91 1.26 5.82
CA PRO A 282 1.99 0.74 6.85
C PRO A 282 1.35 1.82 7.74
N CYS A 283 1.68 3.09 7.53
CA CYS A 283 1.12 4.20 8.32
C CYS A 283 -0.09 4.87 7.65
N GLY A 284 -0.32 4.64 6.36
CA GLY A 284 -1.53 5.06 5.65
C GLY A 284 -2.59 3.97 5.57
#